data_AF-A0A6I5RGT5-F1
#
_entry.id   AF-A0A6I5RGT5-F1
#
_cell.length_a   1.000
_cell.length_b   1.000
_cell.length_c   1.000
_cell.angle_alpha   90.00
_cell.angle_beta   90.00
_cell.angle_gamma   90.00
#
_symmetry.space_group_name_H-M   'P 1'
#
loop_
_entity.id
_entity.type
_entity.pdbx_description
1 polymer ?
#
loop_
_entity_poly.entity_id
_entity_poly.type
_entity_poly.pdbx_seq_one_letter_code
_entity_poly.pdbx_strand_id
1 'polypeptide(L)' 'MQRFFFSGFAVFLVATAALPAAAARQTSLTDSTADLNGDGFVSLTELKNYNRDARQS' A
#
# COMPACT_ATOMS: atom_id res chain seq x y z
N MET A 1 20.17 28.34 -46.43
CA MET A 1 18.90 28.80 -45.83
C MET A 1 17.93 27.62 -45.80
N GLN A 2 17.91 26.84 -44.73
CA GLN A 2 16.85 25.87 -44.46
C GLN A 2 16.16 26.28 -43.16
N ARG A 3 14.84 26.43 -43.26
CA ARG A 3 13.96 27.09 -42.30
C ARG A 3 13.16 26.04 -41.54
N PHE A 4 13.15 26.21 -40.22
CA PHE A 4 12.15 25.87 -39.21
C PHE A 4 11.30 24.61 -39.40
N PHE A 5 11.48 23.63 -38.51
CA PHE A 5 10.39 22.74 -38.13
C PHE A 5 10.32 22.59 -36.61
N PHE A 6 9.26 23.19 -36.07
CA PHE A 6 8.56 22.88 -34.83
C PHE A 6 9.29 23.03 -33.49
N SER A 7 9.20 24.26 -32.96
CA SER A 7 8.79 24.47 -31.57
C SER A 7 7.52 23.66 -31.28
N GLY A 8 7.56 22.82 -30.25
CA GLY A 8 6.47 21.92 -29.92
C GLY A 8 6.69 21.25 -28.58
N PHE A 9 6.73 22.05 -27.51
CA PHE A 9 6.10 21.73 -26.23
C PHE A 9 6.17 20.24 -25.80
N ALA A 10 7.36 19.75 -25.47
CA ALA A 10 7.45 18.48 -24.74
C ALA A 10 7.13 18.77 -23.27
N VAL A 11 5.82 18.70 -23.00
CA VAL A 11 5.16 18.76 -21.70
C VAL A 11 6.03 18.07 -20.64
N PHE A 12 6.35 18.82 -19.58
CA PHE A 12 6.85 18.31 -18.31
C PHE A 12 5.90 17.21 -17.83
N LEU A 13 6.23 15.94 -18.09
CA LEU A 13 5.54 14.82 -17.50
C LEU A 13 6.04 14.70 -16.05
N VAL A 14 5.50 15.53 -15.16
CA VAL A 14 5.62 15.27 -13.72
C VAL A 14 4.79 14.04 -13.44
N ALA A 15 5.44 12.88 -13.51
CA ALA A 15 4.91 11.67 -12.92
C ALA A 15 4.90 11.90 -11.40
N THR A 16 3.82 12.48 -10.89
CA THR A 16 3.44 12.26 -9.49
C THR A 16 3.14 10.78 -9.39
N ALA A 17 4.16 9.99 -9.10
CA ALA A 17 3.99 8.65 -8.58
C ALA A 17 3.19 8.82 -7.28
N ALA A 18 1.88 8.71 -7.39
CA ALA A 18 1.02 8.48 -6.25
C ALA A 18 1.50 7.14 -5.68
N LEU A 19 2.43 7.21 -4.73
CA LEU A 19 2.76 6.05 -3.92
C LEU A 19 1.43 5.62 -3.30
N PRO A 20 1.01 4.35 -3.46
CA PRO A 20 -0.09 3.87 -2.67
C PRO A 20 0.36 4.03 -1.21
N ALA A 21 -0.26 4.97 -0.49
CA ALA A 21 -0.19 4.95 0.95
C ALA A 21 -0.74 3.58 1.34
N ALA A 22 0.15 2.67 1.76
CA ALA A 22 -0.23 1.37 2.26
C ALA A 22 -1.25 1.63 3.36
N ALA A 23 -2.53 1.45 3.04
CA ALA A 23 -3.60 1.65 4.00
C ALA A 23 -3.36 0.60 5.07
N ALA A 24 -2.87 1.02 6.23
CA ALA A 24 -2.67 0.16 7.39
C ALA A 24 -3.99 -0.59 7.65
N ARG A 25 -4.06 -1.85 7.23
CA ARG A 25 -5.27 -2.66 7.36
C ARG A 25 -5.33 -3.14 8.81
N GLN A 26 -6.06 -2.40 9.65
CA GLN A 26 -6.45 -2.90 10.96
C GLN A 26 -7.56 -3.94 10.76
N THR A 27 -7.36 -5.14 11.29
CA THR A 27 -8.37 -6.19 11.28
C THR A 27 -9.10 -6.32 12.63
N SER A 28 -10.13 -7.16 12.68
CA SER A 28 -10.97 -7.42 13.85
C SER A 28 -10.72 -8.81 14.46
N LEU A 29 -11.23 -9.03 15.67
CA LEU A 29 -11.16 -10.34 16.36
C LEU A 29 -11.89 -11.48 15.64
N THR A 30 -12.70 -11.18 14.64
CA THR A 30 -13.47 -12.19 13.88
C THR A 30 -12.74 -12.62 12.61
N ASP A 31 -11.58 -12.03 12.32
CA ASP A 31 -10.82 -12.36 11.12
C ASP A 31 -9.93 -13.57 11.39
N SER A 32 -10.29 -14.71 10.81
CA SER A 32 -9.52 -15.95 10.93
C SER A 32 -8.12 -15.87 10.32
N THR A 33 -7.82 -14.86 9.49
CA THR A 33 -6.44 -14.65 9.02
C THR A 33 -5.51 -14.11 10.10
N ALA A 34 -6.07 -13.60 11.20
CA ALA A 34 -5.32 -13.17 12.38
C ALA A 34 -5.09 -14.30 13.41
N ASP A 35 -5.57 -15.53 13.15
CA ASP A 35 -5.21 -16.71 13.92
C ASP A 35 -3.81 -17.17 13.50
N LEU A 36 -2.82 -16.94 14.37
CA LEU A 36 -1.41 -17.20 14.05
C LEU A 36 -0.96 -18.59 14.49
N ASN A 37 -1.71 -19.24 15.38
CA ASN A 37 -1.36 -20.53 15.96
C ASN A 37 -2.21 -21.70 15.42
N GLY A 38 -3.31 -21.40 14.71
CA GLY A 38 -4.21 -22.37 14.08
C GLY A 38 -5.17 -23.06 15.04
N ASP A 39 -5.45 -22.49 16.21
CA ASP A 39 -6.35 -23.06 17.22
C ASP A 39 -7.84 -22.74 16.97
N GLY A 40 -8.12 -21.91 15.95
CA GLY A 40 -9.46 -21.53 15.53
C GLY A 40 -10.04 -20.34 16.32
N PHE A 41 -9.28 -19.76 17.26
CA PHE A 41 -9.65 -18.57 18.00
C PHE A 41 -8.61 -17.46 17.77
N VAL A 42 -9.07 -16.21 17.67
CA VAL A 42 -8.17 -15.07 17.57
C VAL A 42 -8.03 -14.44 18.94
N SER A 43 -6.85 -14.55 19.55
CA SER A 43 -6.53 -13.84 20.78
C SER A 43 -6.17 -12.37 20.51
N LEU A 44 -6.30 -11.53 21.54
CA LEU A 44 -5.86 -10.12 21.46
C LEU A 44 -4.37 -9.97 21.14
N THR A 45 -3.55 -10.93 21.58
CA THR A 45 -2.11 -10.95 21.32
C THR A 45 -1.84 -11.18 19.84
N GLU A 46 -2.54 -12.14 19.22
CA GLU A 46 -2.39 -12.45 17.81
C GLU A 46 -2.90 -11.31 16.94
N LEU A 47 -4.07 -10.76 17.28
CA LEU A 47 -4.61 -9.59 16.58
C LEU A 47 -3.66 -8.39 16.64
N LYS A 48 -3.02 -8.16 17.79
CA LYS A 48 -2.00 -7.11 17.95
C LYS A 48 -0.78 -7.37 17.06
N ASN A 49 -0.28 -8.59 17.03
CA ASN A 49 0.88 -8.96 16.23
C ASN A 49 0.58 -8.83 14.73
N TYR A 50 -0.55 -9.37 14.29
CA TYR A 50 -1.02 -9.28 12.91
C TYR A 50 -1.15 -7.81 12.46
N ASN A 51 -1.81 -6.97 13.25
CA ASN A 51 -1.97 -5.56 12.94
C ASN A 51 -0.65 -4.78 12.97
N ARG A 52 0.33 -5.18 13.80
CA ARG A 52 1.66 -4.57 13.82
C ARG A 52 2.39 -4.91 12.53
N ASP A 53 2.40 -6.17 12.14
CA ASP A 53 3.15 -6.65 10.98
C ASP A 53 2.54 -6.10 9.68
N ALA A 54 1.21 -6.02 9.59
CA ALA A 54 0.48 -5.39 8.47
C ALA A 54 0.72 -3.87 8.32
N ARG A 55 1.32 -3.21 9.32
CA ARG A 55 1.73 -1.80 9.25
C ARG A 55 3.17 -1.62 8.81
N GLN A 56 3.98 -2.67 8.89
CA GLN A 56 5.40 -2.64 8.55
C GLN A 56 5.67 -3.16 7.13
N SER A 57 4.72 -3.89 6.56
CA SER A 57 4.68 -4.36 5.16
C SER A 57 4.14 -3.30 4.21
#